data_AF-A0AB33Z4D0-F1
#
_entry.id   AF-A0AB33Z4D0-F1
#
_cell.length_a   1.000
_cell.length_b   1.000
_cell.length_c   1.000
_cell.angle_alpha   90.00
_cell.angle_beta   90.00
_cell.angle_gamma   90.00
#
_symmetry.space_group_name_H-M   'P 1'
#
loop_
_entity.id
_entity.type
_entity.pdbx_description
1 polymer ?
#
loop_
_entity_poly.entity_id
_entity_poly.type
_entity_poly.pdbx_seq_one_letter_code
_entity_poly.pdbx_strand_id
1 'polypeptide(L)' 'MSLCPRCQAAEEKIRVEHKGLNAQGELVWTIFHCSACEFTWRDSEPATSIDYEEREAFFRVDPEKPYPIIMPPAQYK' A
#
# COMPACT_ATOMS: atom_id res chain seq x y z
N MET A 1 -5.53 5.88 -13.69
CA MET A 1 -4.18 5.29 -13.61
C MET A 1 -3.60 5.66 -12.26
N SER A 2 -3.89 4.87 -11.23
CA SER A 2 -3.31 5.10 -9.91
C SER A 2 -2.05 4.25 -9.78
N LEU A 3 -0.90 4.90 -9.65
CA LEU A 3 0.36 4.26 -9.26
C LEU A 3 0.31 3.89 -7.77
N CYS A 4 1.14 2.95 -7.33
CA CYS A 4 1.26 2.63 -5.91
C CYS A 4 1.78 3.86 -5.15
N PRO A 5 1.10 4.32 -4.09
CA PRO A 5 1.48 5.55 -3.40
C PRO A 5 2.75 5.43 -2.56
N ARG A 6 3.27 4.19 -2.39
CA ARG A 6 4.49 3.95 -1.63
C ARG A 6 5.72 3.74 -2.51
N CYS A 7 5.56 3.08 -3.66
CA CYS A 7 6.69 2.70 -4.52
C CYS A 7 6.56 3.09 -5.99
N GLN A 8 5.49 3.79 -6.37
CA GLN A 8 5.16 4.14 -7.76
C GLN A 8 5.08 2.97 -8.76
N ALA A 9 4.93 1.73 -8.28
CA ALA A 9 4.61 0.61 -9.15
C ALA A 9 3.33 0.88 -9.96
N ALA A 10 3.33 0.44 -11.19
CA ALA A 10 2.22 0.64 -12.11
C ALA A 10 0.97 -0.18 -11.71
N GLU A 11 -0.17 0.18 -12.29
CA GLU A 11 -1.50 -0.30 -11.91
C GLU A 11 -1.63 -1.84 -12.00
N GLU A 12 -0.89 -2.49 -12.89
CA GLU A 12 -0.87 -3.96 -13.02
C GLU A 12 -0.30 -4.68 -11.78
N LYS A 13 0.40 -3.97 -10.90
CA LYS A 13 0.88 -4.48 -9.61
C LYS A 13 -0.11 -4.23 -8.47
N ILE A 14 -1.23 -3.55 -8.74
CA ILE A 14 -2.21 -3.15 -7.74
C ILE A 14 -3.47 -3.97 -7.94
N ARG A 15 -3.93 -4.63 -6.88
CA ARG A 15 -5.21 -5.35 -6.88
C ARG A 15 -6.16 -4.78 -5.83
N VAL A 16 -7.45 -4.86 -6.13
CA VAL A 16 -8.51 -4.58 -5.16
C VAL A 16 -8.65 -5.80 -4.25
N GLU A 17 -8.49 -5.61 -2.96
CA GLU A 17 -8.66 -6.67 -1.94
C GLU A 17 -10.08 -6.70 -1.42
N HIS A 18 -10.65 -5.54 -1.10
CA HIS A 18 -11.97 -5.47 -0.47
C HIS A 18 -12.67 -4.14 -0.72
N LYS A 19 -14.00 -4.13 -0.60
CA LYS A 19 -14.84 -2.94 -0.69
C LYS A 19 -15.74 -2.86 0.53
N GLY A 20 -15.69 -1.73 1.23
CA GLY A 20 -16.61 -1.43 2.33
C GLY A 20 -17.88 -0.79 1.79
N LEU A 21 -19.03 -1.40 2.11
CA LEU A 21 -20.36 -0.87 1.76
C LEU A 21 -21.07 -0.38 3.02
N ASN A 22 -21.88 0.68 2.91
CA ASN A 22 -22.77 1.11 4.00
C ASN A 22 -24.04 0.25 4.07
N ALA A 23 -24.95 0.57 5.00
CA ALA A 23 -26.21 -0.16 5.19
C ALA A 23 -27.15 -0.09 3.97
N GLN A 24 -26.96 0.91 3.11
CA GLN A 24 -27.71 1.13 1.86
C GLN A 24 -27.05 0.44 0.66
N GLY A 25 -25.89 -0.21 0.85
CA GLY A 25 -25.13 -0.88 -0.21
C GLY A 25 -24.23 0.06 -1.02
N GLU A 26 -24.04 1.30 -0.59
CA GLU A 26 -23.20 2.29 -1.29
C GLU A 26 -21.73 2.11 -0.90
N LEU A 27 -20.83 2.29 -1.88
CA LEU A 27 -19.38 2.17 -1.68
C LEU A 27 -18.86 3.31 -0.79
N VAL A 28 -18.21 2.95 0.31
CA VAL A 28 -17.59 3.90 1.26
C VAL A 28 -16.08 3.97 1.07
N TRP A 29 -15.43 2.82 0.86
CA TRP A 29 -13.99 2.72 0.63
C TRP A 29 -13.62 1.43 -0.10
N THR A 30 -12.44 1.43 -0.71
CA THR A 30 -11.82 0.29 -1.37
C THR A 30 -10.43 0.06 -0.78
N ILE A 31 -10.13 -1.17 -0.37
CA ILE A 31 -8.78 -1.59 0.00
C ILE A 31 -8.05 -2.04 -1.25
N PHE A 32 -6.86 -1.47 -1.47
CA PHE A 32 -5.92 -1.85 -2.50
C PHE A 32 -4.69 -2.48 -1.89
N HIS A 33 -4.05 -3.37 -2.66
CA HIS A 33 -2.79 -3.97 -2.31
C HIS A 33 -1.83 -3.94 -3.50
N CYS A 34 -0.58 -3.53 -3.26
CA CYS A 34 0.49 -3.53 -4.25
C CYS A 34 1.40 -4.74 -4.04
N SER A 35 1.46 -5.63 -5.02
CA SER A 35 2.28 -6.84 -4.99
C SER A 35 3.77 -6.61 -5.29
N ALA A 36 4.18 -5.34 -5.48
CA ALA A 36 5.60 -5.00 -5.67
C ALA A 36 6.27 -4.67 -4.34
N CYS A 37 5.58 -3.93 -3.46
CA CYS A 37 6.12 -3.54 -2.15
C CYS A 37 5.35 -4.14 -0.97
N GLU A 38 4.26 -4.87 -1.21
CA GLU A 38 3.35 -5.42 -0.20
C GLU A 38 2.63 -4.33 0.62
N PHE A 39 2.44 -3.13 0.04
CA PHE A 39 1.66 -2.08 0.72
C PHE A 39 0.17 -2.32 0.54
N THR A 40 -0.59 -2.15 1.60
CA THR A 40 -2.05 -2.18 1.58
C THR A 40 -2.58 -0.84 2.09
N TRP A 41 -3.56 -0.24 1.41
CA TRP A 41 -4.16 1.04 1.79
C TRP A 41 -5.64 1.11 1.39
N ARG A 42 -6.38 2.07 1.97
CA ARG A 42 -7.72 2.46 1.49
C ARG A 42 -7.65 3.71 0.64
N ASP A 43 -8.54 3.84 -0.35
CA ASP A 43 -8.77 5.11 -1.06
C ASP A 43 -9.19 6.26 -0.14
N SER A 44 -9.77 5.95 1.02
CA SER A 44 -10.21 6.93 2.01
C SER A 44 -9.13 7.39 3.00
N GLU A 45 -7.88 6.94 2.87
CA GLU A 45 -6.79 7.38 3.77
C GLU A 45 -6.36 8.84 3.47
N PRO A 46 -5.73 9.53 4.42
CA PRO A 46 -5.18 10.87 4.18
C PRO A 46 -4.12 10.90 3.06
N ALA A 47 -4.01 12.01 2.34
CA ALA A 47 -3.03 12.19 1.27
C ALA A 47 -1.58 11.97 1.75
N THR A 48 -1.23 12.37 2.98
CA THR A 48 0.07 12.05 3.59
C THR A 48 0.39 10.56 3.68
N SER A 49 -0.60 9.68 3.51
CA SER A 49 -0.43 8.22 3.45
C SER A 49 -0.53 7.65 2.03
N ILE A 50 -1.38 8.20 1.17
CA ILE A 50 -1.74 7.61 -0.13
C ILE A 50 -1.46 8.50 -1.35
N ASP A 51 -0.81 9.64 -1.15
CA ASP A 51 -0.19 10.44 -2.21
C ASP A 51 1.33 10.29 -2.09
N TYR A 52 1.99 9.93 -3.20
CA TYR A 52 3.44 9.68 -3.17
C TYR A 52 4.23 10.95 -2.83
N GLU A 53 3.81 12.12 -3.32
CA GLU A 53 4.51 13.38 -3.15
C GLU A 53 4.30 13.99 -1.76
N GLU A 54 3.13 13.77 -1.14
CA GLU A 54 2.88 14.19 0.24
C GLU A 54 3.40 13.21 1.30
N ARG A 55 3.53 11.92 0.95
CA ARG A 55 4.06 10.90 1.87
C ARG A 55 5.49 11.21 2.27
N GLU A 56 5.81 11.11 3.56
CA GLU A 56 7.18 11.33 4.03
C GLU A 56 8.17 10.42 3.28
N ALA A 57 9.27 11.00 2.81
CA ALA A 57 10.25 10.31 1.97
C ALA A 57 10.80 9.03 2.64
N PHE A 58 10.90 9.01 3.97
CA PHE A 58 11.33 7.84 4.74
C PHE A 58 10.42 6.62 4.53
N PHE A 59 9.12 6.83 4.30
CA PHE A 59 8.16 5.76 4.09
C PHE A 59 7.91 5.43 2.61
N ARG A 60 8.58 6.12 1.68
CA ARG A 60 8.60 5.75 0.26
C ARG A 60 9.60 4.61 0.09
N VAL A 61 9.23 3.57 -0.63
CA VAL A 61 10.07 2.37 -0.78
C VAL A 61 10.36 2.09 -2.25
N ASP A 62 11.55 1.58 -2.52
CA ASP A 62 11.96 1.06 -3.82
C ASP A 62 12.09 -0.46 -3.70
N PRO A 63 11.17 -1.25 -4.29
CA PRO A 63 11.18 -2.71 -4.21
C PRO A 63 12.49 -3.36 -4.69
N GLU A 64 13.22 -2.71 -5.59
CA GLU A 64 14.48 -3.22 -6.14
C GLU A 64 15.68 -2.91 -5.24
N LYS A 65 15.50 -2.05 -4.22
CA LYS A 65 16.54 -1.69 -3.27
C LYS A 65 16.63 -2.72 -2.14
N PRO A 66 17.84 -3.17 -1.76
CA PRO A 66 18.00 -3.99 -0.57
C PRO A 66 17.75 -3.18 0.70
N TYR A 67 16.85 -3.68 1.56
CA TYR A 67 16.57 -3.13 2.88
C TYR A 67 17.19 -3.99 3.99
N PRO A 68 17.59 -3.38 5.12
CA PRO A 68 18.11 -4.14 6.25
C PRO A 68 17.02 -5.04 6.84
N ILE A 69 17.40 -6.27 7.18
CA ILE A 69 16.54 -7.20 7.92
C ILE A 69 16.52 -6.74 9.38
N ILE A 70 15.42 -6.11 9.81
CA ILE A 70 15.28 -5.60 11.19
C ILE A 70 14.71 -6.68 12.13
N MET A 71 13.87 -7.59 11.62
CA MET A 71 13.35 -8.70 12.40
C MET A 71 14.30 -9.90 12.28
N PRO A 72 14.97 -10.34 13.37
CA PRO A 72 15.76 -11.56 13.31
C PRO A 72 14.86 -12.74 12.92
N PRO A 73 15.37 -13.71 12.16
CA PRO A 73 14.61 -14.91 11.84
C PRO A 73 14.13 -15.58 13.12
N ALA A 74 12.90 -16.07 13.12
CA ALA A 74 12.36 -16.82 14.24
C ALA A 74 13.30 -17.97 14.57
N GLN A 75 13.98 -17.88 15.72
CA GLN A 75 14.80 -18.96 16.24
C GLN A 75 13.84 -20.02 16.80
N TYR A 76 13.33 -20.89 15.94
CA TYR A 76 12.68 -22.11 16.40
C TYR A 76 13.75 -23.00 17.03
N LYS A 77 13.63 -23.28 18.33
CA LYS A 77 14.38 -24.30 19.06
C LYS A 77 13.60 -25.60 19.09
#